data_AF-A0A832DMA8-F1
#
_entry.id   AF-A0A832DMA8-F1
#
_cell.length_a   1.000
_cell.length_b   1.000
_cell.length_c   1.000
_cell.angle_alpha   90.00
_cell.angle_beta   90.00
_cell.angle_gamma   90.00
#
_symmetry.space_group_name_H-M   'P 1'
#
loop_
_entity.id
_entity.type
_entity.pdbx_description
1 polymer ?
#
loop_
_entity_poly.entity_id
_entity_poly.type
_entity_poly.pdbx_seq_one_letter_code
_entity_poly.pdbx_strand_id
1 'polypeptide(L)'
;MSSLSKFRGAVATTATAVLLPSLAHAAPLTPGGIFADAMPLVQAVMLGLLVATIAAIAVCVLRLATGGRSAAGTTFLSSLRLGGPLAGLFGAGLTTLSLCVGLANSPAGVPVKVLAPGFAEAMLLLVLGAGTGAVAVIAHWAVKARDQRGVAA
;
A
#
# COMPACT_ATOMS: atom_id res chain seq x y z
N MET A 1 -51.74 -28.60 -2.81
CA MET A 1 -50.40 -29.01 -2.32
C MET A 1 -49.31 -29.03 -3.42
N SER A 2 -49.45 -28.34 -4.58
CA SER A 2 -48.45 -28.37 -5.68
C SER A 2 -47.56 -27.12 -5.81
N SER A 3 -47.78 -26.09 -4.99
CA SER A 3 -47.03 -24.81 -5.08
C SER A 3 -45.75 -24.78 -4.24
N LEU A 4 -45.58 -25.73 -3.31
CA LEU A 4 -44.42 -25.82 -2.42
C LEU A 4 -43.18 -26.46 -3.08
N SER A 5 -43.35 -27.26 -4.13
CA SER A 5 -42.20 -27.87 -4.86
C SER A 5 -41.52 -26.89 -5.81
N LYS A 6 -42.27 -25.95 -6.41
CA LYS A 6 -41.73 -24.89 -7.28
C LYS A 6 -40.85 -23.89 -6.52
N PHE A 7 -41.20 -23.61 -5.26
CA PHE A 7 -40.41 -22.72 -4.40
C PHE A 7 -39.06 -23.33 -4.00
N ARG A 8 -39.01 -24.67 -3.81
CA ARG A 8 -37.76 -25.40 -3.53
C ARG A 8 -36.80 -25.42 -4.73
N GLY A 9 -37.33 -25.41 -5.96
CA GLY A 9 -36.54 -25.36 -7.18
C GLY A 9 -35.88 -24.00 -7.42
N ALA A 10 -36.60 -22.91 -7.19
CA ALA A 10 -36.10 -21.54 -7.43
C ALA A 10 -35.04 -21.09 -6.41
N VAL A 11 -35.09 -21.59 -5.18
CA VAL A 11 -34.09 -21.29 -4.13
C VAL A 11 -32.76 -22.02 -4.38
N ALA A 12 -32.80 -23.20 -5.03
CA ALA A 12 -31.58 -23.95 -5.34
C ALA A 12 -30.73 -23.32 -6.46
N THR A 13 -31.36 -22.59 -7.39
CA THR A 13 -30.67 -21.96 -8.53
C THR A 13 -30.02 -20.62 -8.18
N THR A 14 -30.55 -19.89 -7.19
CA THR A 14 -29.94 -18.65 -6.69
C THR A 14 -28.77 -18.90 -5.74
N ALA A 15 -28.78 -20.00 -4.98
CA ALA A 15 -27.66 -20.39 -4.13
C ALA A 15 -26.38 -20.69 -4.95
N THR A 16 -26.51 -21.28 -6.13
CA THR A 16 -25.38 -21.57 -7.02
C THR A 16 -24.80 -20.32 -7.69
N ALA A 17 -25.61 -19.30 -7.96
CA ALA A 17 -25.16 -18.02 -8.54
C ALA A 17 -24.31 -17.17 -7.58
N VAL A 18 -24.46 -17.34 -6.26
CA VAL A 18 -23.64 -16.66 -5.23
C VAL A 18 -22.33 -17.41 -4.95
N LEU A 19 -22.30 -18.72 -5.22
CA LEU A 19 -21.13 -19.58 -5.00
C LEU A 19 -20.12 -19.54 -6.17
N LEU A 20 -20.59 -19.31 -7.40
CA LEU A 20 -19.73 -19.22 -8.58
C LEU A 20 -18.70 -18.07 -8.51
N PRO A 21 -19.05 -16.83 -8.09
CA PRO A 21 -18.07 -15.75 -7.96
C PRO A 21 -17.06 -16.00 -6.83
N SER A 22 -17.49 -16.66 -5.75
CA SER A 22 -16.65 -16.89 -4.57
C SER A 22 -15.67 -18.06 -4.72
N LEU A 23 -15.95 -19.01 -5.62
CA LEU A 23 -15.01 -20.06 -6.03
C LEU A 23 -14.05 -19.59 -7.13
N ALA A 24 -14.48 -18.67 -8.01
CA ALA A 24 -13.63 -18.08 -9.05
C ALA A 24 -12.55 -17.13 -8.47
N HIS A 25 -12.78 -16.58 -7.28
CA HIS A 25 -11.86 -15.63 -6.62
C HIS A 25 -10.81 -16.30 -5.70
N ALA A 26 -10.56 -17.61 -5.86
CA ALA A 26 -9.52 -18.35 -5.14
C ALA A 26 -8.12 -18.25 -5.78
N ALA A 27 -7.86 -17.22 -6.59
CA ALA A 27 -6.50 -16.95 -7.06
C ALA A 27 -5.62 -16.55 -5.85
N PRO A 28 -4.39 -17.07 -5.73
CA PRO A 28 -3.52 -16.73 -4.62
C PRO A 28 -3.25 -15.21 -4.62
N LEU A 29 -3.53 -14.56 -3.50
CA LEU A 29 -3.23 -13.13 -3.30
C LEU A 29 -1.70 -12.95 -3.33
N THR A 30 -1.20 -12.42 -4.45
CA THR A 30 0.20 -12.05 -4.60
C THR A 30 0.35 -10.54 -4.39
N PRO A 31 1.52 -10.04 -3.97
CA PRO A 31 1.77 -8.60 -3.88
C PRO A 31 1.48 -7.84 -5.20
N GLY A 32 1.72 -8.49 -6.35
CA GLY A 32 1.37 -7.93 -7.66
C GLY A 32 -0.15 -7.85 -7.90
N GLY A 33 -0.91 -8.84 -7.43
CA GLY A 33 -2.37 -8.82 -7.49
C GLY A 33 -2.97 -7.72 -6.61
N ILE A 34 -2.41 -7.48 -5.42
CA ILE A 34 -2.83 -6.39 -4.53
C ILE A 34 -2.63 -5.03 -5.20
N PHE A 35 -1.51 -4.83 -5.89
CA PHE A 35 -1.24 -3.59 -6.61
C PHE A 35 -2.16 -3.36 -7.82
N ALA A 36 -2.53 -4.42 -8.53
CA ALA A 36 -3.39 -4.34 -9.70
C ALA A 36 -4.88 -4.10 -9.36
N ASP A 37 -5.32 -4.55 -8.18
CA ASP A 37 -6.69 -4.36 -7.67
C ASP A 37 -6.89 -3.01 -6.96
N ALA A 38 -5.79 -2.35 -6.59
CA ALA A 38 -5.79 -1.07 -5.90
C ALA A 38 -6.49 0.04 -6.69
N MET A 39 -7.14 0.97 -5.99
CA MET A 39 -7.70 2.16 -6.64
C MET A 39 -6.58 3.02 -7.26
N PRO A 40 -6.83 3.77 -8.34
CA PRO A 40 -5.80 4.55 -9.04
C PRO A 40 -5.02 5.52 -8.14
N LEU A 41 -5.69 6.13 -7.17
CA LEU A 41 -5.07 7.04 -6.22
C LEU A 41 -4.07 6.33 -5.29
N VAL A 42 -4.44 5.16 -4.76
CA VAL A 42 -3.58 4.40 -3.85
C VAL A 42 -2.42 3.75 -4.62
N GLN A 43 -2.68 3.31 -5.84
CA GLN A 43 -1.64 2.88 -6.77
C GLN A 43 -0.58 3.98 -7.00
N ALA A 44 -1.03 5.23 -7.17
CA ALA A 44 -0.12 6.39 -7.28
C ALA A 44 0.69 6.62 -6.00
N VAL A 45 0.10 6.42 -4.80
CA VAL A 45 0.81 6.52 -3.52
C VAL A 45 1.90 5.44 -3.41
N MET A 46 1.59 4.19 -3.76
CA MET A 46 2.56 3.10 -3.75
C MET A 46 3.74 3.37 -4.70
N LEU A 47 3.46 3.79 -5.94
CA LEU A 47 4.48 4.18 -6.92
C LEU A 47 5.30 5.37 -6.42
N GLY A 48 4.65 6.39 -5.86
CA GLY A 48 5.31 7.57 -5.30
C GLY A 48 6.29 7.22 -4.18
N LEU A 49 5.90 6.32 -3.27
CA LEU A 49 6.76 5.81 -2.19
C LEU A 49 7.96 5.00 -2.73
N LEU A 50 7.74 4.17 -3.75
CA LEU A 50 8.81 3.42 -4.38
C LEU A 50 9.83 4.35 -5.06
N VAL A 51 9.36 5.31 -5.84
CA VAL A 51 10.20 6.34 -6.48
C VAL A 51 10.94 7.17 -5.44
N ALA A 52 10.26 7.59 -4.36
CA ALA A 52 10.89 8.35 -3.28
C ALA A 52 11.98 7.55 -2.56
N THR A 53 11.80 6.24 -2.37
CA THR A 53 12.81 5.35 -1.81
C THR A 53 14.04 5.28 -2.71
N ILE A 54 13.85 5.09 -4.02
CA ILE A 54 14.95 5.06 -4.99
C ILE A 54 15.67 6.41 -5.01
N ALA A 55 14.94 7.52 -5.00
CA ALA A 55 15.51 8.86 -4.95
C ALA A 55 16.34 9.08 -3.67
N ALA A 56 15.88 8.60 -2.51
CA ALA A 56 16.62 8.69 -1.26
C ALA A 56 17.95 7.94 -1.33
N ILE A 57 17.95 6.74 -1.90
CA ILE A 57 19.16 5.94 -2.11
C ILE A 57 20.09 6.63 -3.10
N ALA A 58 19.57 7.12 -4.23
CA ALA A 58 20.35 7.82 -5.24
C ALA A 58 21.03 9.07 -4.67
N VAL A 59 20.28 9.90 -3.92
CA VAL A 59 20.83 11.08 -3.23
C VAL A 59 21.93 10.67 -2.26
N CYS A 60 21.72 9.61 -1.47
CA CYS A 60 22.73 9.08 -0.56
C CYS A 60 24.01 8.71 -1.30
N VAL A 61 23.92 7.85 -2.33
CA VAL A 61 25.06 7.37 -3.10
C VAL A 61 25.80 8.52 -3.78
N LEU A 62 25.09 9.41 -4.46
CA LEU A 62 25.68 10.58 -5.13
C LEU A 62 26.41 11.48 -4.13
N ARG A 63 25.83 11.71 -2.95
CA ARG A 63 26.46 12.51 -1.90
C ARG A 63 27.69 11.83 -1.34
N LEU A 64 27.68 10.51 -1.14
CA LEU A 64 28.83 9.76 -0.65
C LEU A 64 29.97 9.71 -1.67
N ALA A 65 29.66 9.65 -2.97
CA ALA A 65 30.66 9.59 -4.04
C ALA A 65 31.29 10.95 -4.37
N THR A 66 30.49 12.02 -4.51
CA THR A 66 30.93 13.26 -5.16
C THR A 66 31.59 14.31 -4.27
N GLY A 67 31.51 14.19 -2.94
CA GLY A 67 32.11 15.24 -2.06
C GLY A 67 31.20 16.44 -1.81
N GLY A 68 30.33 16.78 -2.77
CA GLY A 68 29.61 18.05 -2.80
C GLY A 68 28.56 18.17 -1.71
N ARG A 69 28.60 19.26 -0.91
CA ARG A 69 27.60 19.65 0.09
C ARG A 69 26.41 20.33 -0.60
N SER A 70 25.26 19.66 -0.61
CA SER A 70 24.02 20.20 -1.16
C SER A 70 22.93 20.23 -0.09
N ALA A 71 22.42 21.44 0.18
CA ALA A 71 21.31 21.65 1.12
C ALA A 71 20.03 20.93 0.64
N ALA A 72 19.80 20.88 -0.67
CA ALA A 72 18.61 20.25 -1.25
C ALA A 72 18.53 18.75 -0.92
N GLY A 73 19.65 18.02 -1.05
CA GLY A 73 19.68 16.58 -0.77
C GLY A 73 19.40 16.25 0.70
N THR A 74 19.97 17.03 1.63
CA THR A 74 19.74 16.85 3.07
C THR A 74 18.31 17.25 3.47
N THR A 75 17.74 18.28 2.85
CA THR A 75 16.36 18.71 3.09
C THR A 75 15.34 17.71 2.56
N PHE A 76 15.58 17.15 1.37
CA PHE A 76 14.75 16.07 0.82
C PHE A 76 14.74 14.86 1.76
N LEU A 77 15.94 14.47 2.23
CA LEU A 77 16.07 13.29 3.08
C LEU A 77 15.48 13.51 4.47
N SER A 78 15.58 14.73 5.01
CA SER A 78 14.98 15.07 6.29
C SER A 78 13.44 15.11 6.22
N SER A 79 12.86 15.65 5.15
CA SER A 79 11.41 15.67 4.96
C SER A 79 10.84 14.28 4.72
N LEU A 80 11.56 13.43 3.97
CA LEU A 80 11.11 12.08 3.65
C LEU A 80 11.04 11.15 4.87
N ARG A 81 11.78 11.45 5.96
CA ARG A 81 11.72 10.70 7.24
C ARG A 81 10.30 10.64 7.81
N LEU A 82 9.56 11.74 7.71
CA LEU A 82 8.16 11.80 8.13
C LEU A 82 7.21 11.67 6.92
N GLY A 83 7.63 12.16 5.75
CA GLY A 83 6.85 12.11 4.52
C GLY A 83 6.50 10.70 4.06
N GLY A 84 7.44 9.75 4.12
CA GLY A 84 7.21 8.35 3.77
C GLY A 84 6.13 7.69 4.65
N PRO A 85 6.29 7.68 5.99
CA PRO A 85 5.31 7.11 6.90
C PRO A 85 3.93 7.77 6.82
N LEU A 86 3.87 9.11 6.67
CA LEU A 86 2.59 9.82 6.55
C LEU A 86 1.89 9.53 5.22
N ALA A 87 2.62 9.42 4.11
CA ALA A 87 2.04 9.04 2.84
C ALA A 87 1.51 7.59 2.86
N GLY A 88 2.23 6.67 3.51
CA GLY A 88 1.76 5.29 3.74
C GLY A 88 0.51 5.22 4.61
N LEU A 89 0.48 5.99 5.71
CA LEU A 89 -0.71 6.10 6.57
C LEU A 89 -1.90 6.69 5.82
N PHE A 90 -1.68 7.72 4.99
CA PHE A 90 -2.70 8.32 4.16
C PHE A 90 -3.28 7.30 3.18
N GLY A 91 -2.44 6.57 2.45
CA GLY A 91 -2.88 5.50 1.55
C GLY A 91 -3.70 4.43 2.27
N ALA A 92 -3.21 3.93 3.41
CA ALA A 92 -3.91 2.93 4.21
C ALA A 92 -5.29 3.43 4.71
N GLY A 93 -5.38 4.73 5.06
CA GLY A 93 -6.63 5.39 5.42
C GLY A 93 -7.64 5.43 4.27
N LEU A 94 -7.18 5.75 3.05
CA LEU A 94 -8.04 5.77 1.86
C LEU A 94 -8.56 4.37 1.51
N THR A 95 -7.72 3.35 1.59
CA THR A 95 -8.12 1.95 1.39
C THR A 95 -9.15 1.53 2.44
N THR A 96 -8.91 1.83 3.72
CA THR A 96 -9.84 1.48 4.80
C THR A 96 -11.17 2.23 4.67
N LEU A 97 -11.14 3.50 4.27
CA LEU A 97 -12.35 4.27 3.97
C LEU A 97 -13.16 3.59 2.86
N SER A 98 -12.50 3.17 1.79
CA SER A 98 -13.15 2.51 0.65
C SER A 98 -13.72 1.14 1.04
N LEU A 99 -13.04 0.43 1.94
CA LEU A 99 -13.52 -0.80 2.56
C LEU A 99 -14.83 -0.55 3.34
N CYS A 100 -14.87 0.50 4.18
CA CYS A 100 -16.05 0.87 4.95
C CYS A 100 -17.21 1.30 4.04
N VAL A 101 -16.93 2.07 2.98
CA VAL A 101 -17.92 2.45 1.97
C VAL A 101 -18.48 1.22 1.27
N GLY A 102 -17.62 0.26 0.87
CA GLY A 102 -18.05 -1.00 0.26
C GLY A 102 -18.94 -1.83 1.18
N LEU A 103 -18.60 -1.90 2.48
CA LEU A 103 -19.38 -2.61 3.48
C LEU A 103 -20.74 -1.95 3.73
N ALA A 104 -20.78 -0.61 3.81
CA ALA A 104 -22.01 0.15 4.01
C ALA A 104 -22.99 0.06 2.84
N ASN A 105 -22.48 -0.09 1.62
CA ASN A 105 -23.30 -0.21 0.41
C ASN A 105 -23.68 -1.65 0.06
N SER A 106 -23.29 -2.64 0.89
CA SER A 106 -23.59 -4.06 0.64
C SER A 106 -24.82 -4.52 1.43
N PRO A 107 -25.94 -4.89 0.77
CA PRO A 107 -27.22 -5.22 1.45
C PRO A 107 -27.24 -6.54 2.25
N ALA A 108 -26.19 -7.36 2.16
CA ALA A 108 -26.14 -8.69 2.77
C ALA A 108 -24.76 -8.96 3.39
N GLY A 109 -24.70 -9.85 4.40
CA GLY A 109 -23.47 -10.21 5.11
C GLY A 109 -22.35 -10.63 4.16
N VAL A 110 -21.32 -9.78 4.04
CA VAL A 110 -20.21 -9.99 3.11
C VAL A 110 -19.24 -11.03 3.69
N PRO A 111 -18.86 -12.08 2.93
CA PRO A 111 -17.88 -13.04 3.40
C PRO A 111 -16.49 -12.39 3.51
N VAL A 112 -15.78 -12.66 4.61
CA VAL A 112 -14.47 -12.07 4.95
C VAL A 112 -13.38 -12.22 3.88
N LYS A 113 -13.51 -13.23 3.00
CA LYS A 113 -12.59 -13.44 1.87
C LYS A 113 -12.59 -12.28 0.88
N VAL A 114 -13.72 -11.59 0.72
CA VAL A 114 -13.87 -10.44 -0.19
C VAL A 114 -13.22 -9.18 0.40
N LEU A 115 -13.07 -9.10 1.73
CA LEU A 115 -12.37 -8.00 2.38
C LEU A 115 -10.85 -8.19 2.42
N ALA A 116 -10.35 -9.43 2.24
CA ALA A 116 -8.94 -9.75 2.37
C ALA A 116 -8.00 -8.88 1.49
N PRO A 117 -8.33 -8.55 0.23
CA PRO A 117 -7.50 -7.68 -0.61
C PRO A 117 -7.32 -6.28 0.00
N GLY A 118 -8.40 -5.65 0.49
CA GLY A 118 -8.33 -4.29 1.05
C GLY A 118 -7.54 -4.22 2.36
N PHE A 119 -7.63 -5.24 3.22
CA PHE A 119 -6.76 -5.33 4.40
C PHE A 119 -5.28 -5.49 4.01
N ALA A 120 -5.00 -6.29 3.00
CA ALA A 120 -3.63 -6.52 2.54
C ALA A 120 -3.02 -5.25 1.93
N GLU A 121 -3.79 -4.49 1.15
CA GLU A 121 -3.37 -3.21 0.57
C GLU A 121 -3.06 -2.17 1.68
N ALA A 122 -3.93 -2.06 2.69
CA ALA A 122 -3.69 -1.14 3.81
C ALA A 122 -2.41 -1.48 4.58
N MET A 123 -2.17 -2.76 4.87
CA MET A 123 -0.93 -3.20 5.54
C MET A 123 0.30 -2.98 4.66
N LEU A 124 0.20 -3.23 3.35
CA LEU A 124 1.28 -3.00 2.40
C LEU A 124 1.69 -1.53 2.38
N LEU A 125 0.74 -0.59 2.39
CA LEU A 125 1.02 0.84 2.41
C LEU A 125 1.69 1.30 3.71
N LEU A 126 1.27 0.74 4.85
CA LEU A 126 1.94 1.01 6.12
C LEU A 126 3.38 0.52 6.10
N VAL A 127 3.63 -0.68 5.59
CA VAL A 127 4.98 -1.25 5.46
C VAL A 127 5.82 -0.42 4.48
N LEU A 128 5.28 -0.06 3.32
CA LEU A 128 5.98 0.70 2.29
C LEU A 128 6.31 2.12 2.77
N GLY A 129 5.36 2.78 3.45
CA GLY A 129 5.56 4.11 4.03
C GLY A 129 6.59 4.12 5.15
N ALA A 130 6.47 3.19 6.10
CA ALA A 130 7.44 3.03 7.19
C ALA A 130 8.84 2.68 6.65
N GLY A 131 8.93 1.77 5.67
CA GLY A 131 10.16 1.41 5.00
C GLY A 131 10.82 2.60 4.30
N THR A 132 10.04 3.39 3.57
CA THR A 132 10.51 4.63 2.92
C THR A 132 11.08 5.62 3.95
N GLY A 133 10.40 5.80 5.09
CA GLY A 133 10.88 6.63 6.19
C GLY A 133 12.17 6.10 6.83
N ALA A 134 12.26 4.80 7.09
CA ALA A 134 13.45 4.18 7.67
C ALA A 134 14.68 4.33 6.75
N VAL A 135 14.52 4.08 5.46
CA VAL A 135 15.57 4.32 4.46
C VAL A 135 16.03 5.78 4.49
N ALA A 136 15.10 6.74 4.57
CA ALA A 136 15.43 8.15 4.67
C ALA A 136 16.21 8.50 5.96
N VAL A 137 15.85 7.91 7.11
CA VAL A 137 16.59 8.11 8.37
C VAL A 137 18.04 7.63 8.22
N ILE A 138 18.23 6.41 7.72
CA ILE A 138 19.55 5.78 7.56
C ILE A 138 20.41 6.59 6.60
N ALA A 139 19.86 6.95 5.45
CA ALA A 139 20.57 7.72 4.44
C ALA A 139 20.93 9.13 4.96
N HIS A 140 20.04 9.79 5.71
CA HIS A 140 20.32 11.10 6.30
C HIS A 140 21.49 11.03 7.29
N TRP A 141 21.54 9.97 8.10
CA TRP A 141 22.63 9.74 9.03
C TRP A 141 23.95 9.47 8.31
N ALA A 142 23.93 8.65 7.26
CA ALA A 142 25.11 8.33 6.46
C ALA A 142 25.74 9.59 5.82
N VAL A 143 24.90 10.45 5.22
CA VAL A 143 25.37 11.71 4.60
C VAL A 143 25.94 12.66 5.67
N LYS A 144 25.25 12.83 6.80
CA LYS A 144 25.71 13.70 7.88
C LYS A 144 27.05 13.25 8.47
N ALA A 145 27.24 11.96 8.68
CA ALA A 145 28.48 11.40 9.21
C ALA A 145 29.66 11.65 8.26
N ARG A 146 29.44 11.61 6.95
CA ARG A 146 30.47 11.89 5.95
C ARG A 146 30.84 13.37 5.89
N ASP A 147 29.84 14.26 5.95
CA ASP A 147 30.09 15.70 5.96
C ASP A 147 30.92 16.11 7.20
N GLN A 148 30.74 15.45 8.35
CA GLN A 148 31.58 15.67 9.55
C GLN A 148 33.03 15.22 9.36
N ARG A 149 33.27 14.08 8.68
CA ARG A 149 34.63 13.60 8.39
C ARG A 149 35.39 14.55 7.48
N GLY A 150 34.69 15.20 6.53
CA GLY A 150 35.29 16.20 5.65
C GLY A 150 35.63 17.54 6.31
N VAL A 151 35.22 17.77 7.56
CA VAL A 151 35.62 18.96 8.36
C VAL A 151 36.84 18.66 9.23
N ALA A 152 37.10 17.39 9.53
CA ALA A 152 38.20 16.94 10.39
C ALA A 152 39.50 16.59 9.62
N ALA A 153 39.48 16.70 8.28
CA ALA A 153 40.60 16.47 7.38
C ALA A 153 41.04 17.79 6.75
#